data_AF-A0AA51UEN1-F1
#
_entry.id   AF-A0AA51UEN1-F1
#
_cell.length_a   1.000
_cell.length_b   1.000
_cell.length_c   1.000
_cell.angle_alpha   90.00
_cell.angle_beta   90.00
_cell.angle_gamma   90.00
#
_symmetry.space_group_name_H-M   'P 1'
#
loop_
_entity.id
_entity.type
_entity.pdbx_description
1 polymer ?
#
loop_
_entity_poly.entity_id
_entity_poly.type
_entity_poly.pdbx_seq_one_letter_code
_entity_poly.pdbx_strand_id
1 'polypeptide(L)'
;MIEEMKFIERLFGKKQEIEEPRSVVFDFEKLPGTVKDEIKRQEDVLRPVVKEKYESIRQALRELEKLKKELLAAEPIEGASKRGEKLGDSNRDNVANNLKLIDSKLKVPGNTSPATASEFYTDAKSTLKNVLDNTRKSLLYIKALYPREHQKINQGLADLEDSLDELYSSIMEGNERVSELQKIAGEMNTIERVNREIEQSTKKIVDLDTKYESAKSKLSGYDSKLTGLENSSEFERAKQLETEIRILDAKIADVGSEARRLFTPLSKAISRMEKQDENERCVLSPENRKTLKTINEDPASAIEYDLGPFLSELTGRIESGELGLKDQMCDKALKQIQVLEDSKTASLLVEQRKKYLSDREAFIQELNGLSIYQEKEDIEREIENHHSLSRSVNNDIQSERKHLDGLKEELEMTKSVLISDLRHFYGDSTLIEYKDN
;
A
#
# COMPACT_ATOMS: atom_id res chain seq x y z
N MET A 1 -19.53 -52.30 44.87
CA MET A 1 -18.10 -52.42 44.50
C MET A 1 -17.85 -53.02 43.12
N ILE A 2 -18.08 -54.32 42.84
CA ILE A 2 -17.78 -54.90 41.50
C ILE A 2 -18.73 -54.39 40.39
N GLU A 3 -19.98 -54.03 40.72
CA GLU A 3 -20.93 -53.44 39.77
C GLU A 3 -20.73 -51.92 39.56
N GLU A 4 -20.22 -51.19 40.56
CA GLU A 4 -19.87 -49.77 40.44
C GLU A 4 -18.66 -49.55 39.54
N MET A 5 -17.66 -50.43 39.60
CA MET A 5 -16.47 -50.32 38.73
C MET A 5 -16.83 -50.51 37.24
N LYS A 6 -17.82 -51.37 36.92
CA LYS A 6 -18.27 -51.59 35.53
C LYS A 6 -19.09 -50.44 34.94
N PHE A 7 -19.69 -49.60 35.79
CA PHE A 7 -20.44 -48.41 35.36
C PHE A 7 -19.49 -47.26 35.03
N ILE A 8 -18.45 -47.06 35.85
CA ILE A 8 -17.38 -46.08 35.59
C ILE A 8 -16.57 -46.47 34.33
N GLU A 9 -16.25 -47.75 34.11
CA GLU A 9 -15.56 -48.21 32.89
C GLU A 9 -16.37 -48.00 31.60
N ARG A 10 -17.70 -47.89 31.68
CA ARG A 10 -18.59 -47.57 30.53
C ARG A 10 -18.72 -46.08 30.26
N LEU A 11 -18.55 -45.23 31.27
CA LEU A 11 -18.62 -43.77 31.16
C LEU A 11 -17.29 -43.14 30.73
N PHE A 12 -16.16 -43.74 31.12
CA PHE A 12 -14.82 -43.15 30.92
C PHE A 12 -13.95 -43.89 29.90
N GLY A 13 -14.45 -44.97 29.29
CA GLY A 13 -13.64 -45.85 28.44
C GLY A 13 -12.57 -46.59 29.26
N LYS A 14 -12.21 -47.80 28.82
CA LYS A 14 -11.07 -48.51 29.41
C LYS A 14 -9.84 -47.63 29.29
N LYS A 15 -9.12 -47.38 30.40
CA LYS A 15 -7.67 -47.12 30.32
C LYS A 15 -7.09 -48.29 29.53
N GLN A 16 -6.70 -48.02 28.28
CA GLN A 16 -6.04 -49.02 27.45
C GLN A 16 -4.82 -49.49 28.24
N GLU A 17 -4.74 -50.81 28.43
CA GLU A 17 -3.45 -51.45 28.69
C GLU A 17 -2.46 -50.90 27.67
N ILE A 18 -1.26 -50.57 28.13
CA ILE A 18 -0.17 -50.02 27.31
C ILE A 18 0.23 -51.11 26.32
N GLU A 19 -0.52 -51.22 25.23
CA GLU A 19 -0.05 -51.74 23.97
C GLU A 19 0.99 -50.74 23.45
N GLU A 20 2.05 -51.25 22.84
CA GLU A 20 3.13 -50.47 22.19
C GLU A 20 2.59 -49.18 21.55
N PRO A 21 3.30 -48.03 21.64
CA PRO A 21 2.77 -46.73 21.23
C PRO A 21 2.36 -46.81 19.76
N ARG A 22 1.06 -47.00 19.53
CA ARG A 22 0.47 -46.99 18.19
C ARG A 22 0.55 -45.55 17.72
N SER A 23 1.59 -45.24 16.95
CA SER A 23 1.74 -43.94 16.31
C SER A 23 0.49 -43.66 15.48
N VAL A 24 -0.26 -42.62 15.85
CA VAL A 24 -1.41 -42.17 15.05
C VAL A 24 -0.88 -41.22 13.99
N VAL A 25 -1.01 -41.60 12.73
CA VAL A 25 -0.59 -40.78 11.59
C VAL A 25 -1.85 -40.22 10.91
N PHE A 26 -1.97 -38.89 10.86
CA PHE A 26 -3.05 -38.21 10.17
C PHE A 26 -2.60 -37.68 8.81
N ASP A 27 -3.42 -37.92 7.80
CA ASP A 27 -3.36 -37.22 6.52
C ASP A 27 -3.98 -35.82 6.70
N PHE A 28 -3.20 -34.76 6.48
CA PHE A 28 -3.66 -33.39 6.70
C PHE A 28 -4.95 -33.08 5.94
N GLU A 29 -5.14 -33.59 4.72
CA GLU A 29 -6.36 -33.34 3.94
C GLU A 29 -7.62 -33.98 4.58
N LYS A 30 -7.45 -35.06 5.34
CA LYS A 30 -8.55 -35.79 5.98
C LYS A 30 -8.76 -35.39 7.45
N LEU A 31 -7.78 -34.70 8.03
CA LEU A 31 -7.83 -34.27 9.42
C LEU A 31 -9.03 -33.34 9.72
N PRO A 32 -9.42 -32.37 8.85
CA PRO A 32 -10.62 -31.55 9.08
C PRO A 32 -11.89 -32.38 9.24
N GLY A 33 -12.07 -33.40 8.40
CA GLY A 33 -13.21 -34.32 8.50
C GLY A 33 -13.17 -35.12 9.80
N THR A 34 -11.99 -35.63 10.16
CA THR A 34 -11.79 -36.42 11.38
C THR A 34 -12.09 -35.63 12.65
N VAL A 35 -11.58 -34.41 12.75
CA VAL A 35 -11.82 -33.51 13.89
C VAL A 35 -13.30 -33.12 13.97
N LYS A 36 -13.94 -32.82 12.84
CA LYS A 36 -15.37 -32.50 12.80
C LYS A 36 -16.25 -33.67 13.26
N ASP A 37 -15.94 -34.88 12.81
CA ASP A 37 -16.67 -36.08 13.21
C ASP A 37 -16.46 -36.40 14.70
N GLU A 38 -15.26 -36.18 15.23
CA GLU A 38 -14.98 -36.37 16.65
C GLU A 38 -15.68 -35.32 17.52
N ILE A 39 -15.71 -34.04 17.12
CA ILE A 39 -16.51 -33.00 17.81
C ILE A 39 -17.97 -33.44 17.90
N LYS A 40 -18.55 -33.87 16.77
CA LYS A 40 -19.94 -34.32 16.73
C LYS A 40 -20.16 -35.53 17.64
N ARG A 41 -19.24 -36.49 17.63
CA ARG A 41 -19.30 -37.67 18.50
C ARG A 41 -19.30 -37.28 19.98
N GLN A 42 -18.42 -36.38 20.40
CA GLN A 42 -18.35 -35.89 21.78
C GLN A 42 -19.66 -35.20 22.18
N GLU A 43 -20.21 -34.34 21.32
CA GLU A 43 -21.51 -33.72 21.56
C GLU A 43 -22.65 -34.74 21.67
N ASP A 44 -22.69 -35.74 20.79
CA ASP A 44 -23.72 -36.77 20.77
C ASP A 44 -23.71 -37.63 22.04
N VAL A 45 -22.53 -37.84 22.65
CA VAL A 45 -22.38 -38.52 23.96
C VAL A 45 -22.91 -37.66 25.11
N LEU A 46 -22.67 -36.35 25.07
CA LEU A 46 -23.04 -35.45 26.18
C LEU A 46 -24.52 -35.04 26.16
N ARG A 47 -25.16 -34.97 24.98
CA ARG A 47 -26.57 -34.55 24.84
C ARG A 47 -27.55 -35.34 25.72
N PRO A 48 -27.49 -36.69 25.81
CA PRO A 48 -28.32 -37.46 26.73
C PRO A 48 -28.09 -37.11 28.20
N VAL A 49 -26.83 -36.90 28.60
CA VAL A 49 -26.44 -36.54 29.97
C VAL A 49 -27.00 -35.17 30.36
N VAL A 50 -26.86 -34.17 29.46
CA VAL A 50 -27.47 -32.84 29.63
C VAL A 50 -28.98 -32.97 29.81
N LYS A 51 -29.64 -33.78 28.96
CA LYS A 51 -31.08 -33.99 29.02
C LYS A 51 -31.53 -34.56 30.37
N GLU A 52 -30.81 -35.54 30.89
CA GLU A 52 -31.08 -36.14 32.20
C GLU A 52 -30.93 -35.09 33.32
N LYS A 53 -29.81 -34.36 33.36
CA LYS A 53 -29.57 -33.34 34.38
C LYS A 53 -30.57 -32.18 34.31
N TYR A 54 -31.01 -31.80 33.12
CA TYR A 54 -32.09 -30.84 32.92
C TYR A 54 -33.41 -31.31 33.55
N GLU A 55 -33.73 -32.60 33.51
CA GLU A 55 -34.93 -33.12 34.20
C GLU A 55 -34.79 -33.06 35.72
N SER A 56 -33.61 -33.37 36.28
CA SER A 56 -33.35 -33.21 37.72
C SER A 56 -33.52 -31.76 38.17
N ILE A 57 -32.98 -30.81 37.41
CA ILE A 57 -33.14 -29.37 37.68
C ILE A 57 -34.62 -28.95 37.58
N ARG A 58 -35.36 -29.41 36.56
CA ARG A 58 -36.81 -29.16 36.46
C ARG A 58 -37.56 -29.72 37.67
N GLN A 59 -37.16 -30.87 38.19
CA GLN A 59 -37.77 -31.46 39.38
C GLN A 59 -37.47 -30.63 40.63
N ALA A 60 -36.22 -30.21 40.84
CA ALA A 60 -35.84 -29.33 41.96
C ALA A 60 -36.61 -27.99 41.93
N LEU A 61 -36.75 -27.39 40.75
CA LEU A 61 -37.55 -26.17 40.55
C LEU A 61 -39.03 -26.38 40.91
N ARG A 62 -39.63 -27.51 40.51
CA ARG A 62 -41.03 -27.85 40.86
C ARG A 62 -41.22 -28.06 42.36
N GLU A 63 -40.27 -28.71 43.04
CA GLU A 63 -40.35 -28.89 44.49
C GLU A 63 -40.20 -27.56 45.22
N LEU A 64 -39.28 -26.68 44.80
CA LEU A 64 -39.17 -25.32 45.35
C LEU A 64 -40.45 -24.51 45.20
N GLU A 65 -41.15 -24.63 44.07
CA GLU A 65 -42.44 -23.98 43.86
C GLU A 65 -43.52 -24.51 44.82
N LYS A 66 -43.51 -25.81 45.10
CA LYS A 66 -44.40 -26.42 46.09
C LYS A 66 -44.06 -25.96 47.51
N LEU A 67 -42.77 -25.96 47.88
CA LEU A 67 -42.31 -25.50 49.19
C LEU A 67 -42.63 -24.02 49.43
N LYS A 68 -42.56 -23.17 48.39
CA LYS A 68 -42.99 -21.78 48.44
C LYS A 68 -44.49 -21.66 48.82
N LYS A 69 -45.35 -22.50 48.23
CA LYS A 69 -46.78 -22.53 48.55
C LYS A 69 -47.02 -23.02 49.98
N GLU A 70 -46.30 -24.05 50.42
CA GLU A 70 -46.35 -24.54 51.82
C GLU A 70 -45.93 -23.45 52.80
N LEU A 71 -44.85 -22.73 52.52
CA LEU A 71 -44.39 -21.61 53.34
C LEU A 71 -45.47 -20.53 53.48
N LEU A 72 -46.10 -20.11 52.38
CA LEU A 72 -47.17 -19.09 52.41
C LEU A 72 -48.42 -19.53 53.18
N ALA A 73 -48.69 -20.83 53.25
CA ALA A 73 -49.83 -21.41 53.96
C ALA A 73 -49.52 -21.75 55.43
N ALA A 74 -48.26 -21.63 55.88
CA ALA A 74 -47.85 -22.02 57.21
C ALA A 74 -48.29 -21.02 58.29
N GLU A 75 -48.62 -21.55 59.46
CA GLU A 75 -48.91 -20.78 60.68
C GLU A 75 -47.66 -20.62 61.54
N PRO A 76 -47.51 -19.48 62.23
CA PRO A 76 -46.37 -19.24 63.11
C PRO A 76 -46.39 -20.20 64.31
N ILE A 77 -45.23 -20.46 64.90
CA ILE A 77 -45.13 -21.29 66.10
C ILE A 77 -46.07 -20.84 67.23
N GLU A 78 -46.60 -21.82 67.97
CA GLU A 78 -47.50 -21.57 69.10
C GLU A 78 -46.83 -20.71 70.17
N GLY A 79 -47.54 -19.68 70.66
CA GLY A 79 -47.01 -18.73 71.65
C GLY A 79 -46.20 -17.57 71.06
N ALA A 80 -46.16 -17.40 69.74
CA ALA A 80 -45.59 -16.21 69.11
C ALA A 80 -46.33 -14.92 69.55
N SER A 81 -45.58 -13.83 69.76
CA SER A 81 -46.20 -12.53 70.02
C SER A 81 -46.78 -11.93 68.73
N LYS A 82 -47.86 -11.15 68.81
CA LYS A 82 -48.44 -10.43 67.66
C LYS A 82 -47.43 -9.58 66.87
N ARG A 83 -46.40 -9.06 67.55
CA ARG A 83 -45.30 -8.31 66.89
C ARG A 83 -44.35 -9.25 66.15
N GLY A 84 -44.08 -10.42 66.72
CA GLY A 84 -43.30 -11.50 66.09
C GLY A 84 -43.99 -12.02 64.83
N GLU A 85 -45.29 -12.31 64.91
CA GLU A 85 -46.10 -12.78 63.76
C GLU A 85 -46.01 -11.83 62.57
N LYS A 86 -46.29 -10.53 62.76
CA LYS A 86 -46.18 -9.52 61.69
C LYS A 86 -44.79 -9.47 61.05
N LEU A 87 -43.74 -9.61 61.87
CA LEU A 87 -42.36 -9.61 61.38
C LEU A 87 -42.05 -10.90 60.62
N GLY A 88 -42.56 -12.04 61.08
CA GLY A 88 -42.50 -13.33 60.39
C GLY A 88 -43.19 -13.30 59.04
N ASP A 89 -44.42 -12.81 58.98
CA ASP A 89 -45.23 -12.74 57.76
C ASP A 89 -44.57 -11.87 56.70
N SER A 90 -44.08 -10.69 57.08
CA SER A 90 -43.38 -9.81 56.14
C SER A 90 -42.10 -10.46 55.57
N ASN A 91 -41.35 -11.21 56.40
CA ASN A 91 -40.15 -11.92 55.94
C ASN A 91 -40.50 -13.19 55.15
N ARG A 92 -41.59 -13.87 55.48
CA ARG A 92 -42.15 -15.02 54.75
C ARG A 92 -42.54 -14.60 53.33
N ASP A 93 -43.24 -13.48 53.19
CA ASP A 93 -43.62 -12.94 51.89
C ASP A 93 -42.38 -12.51 51.09
N ASN A 94 -41.37 -11.95 51.76
CA ASN A 94 -40.10 -11.61 51.11
C ASN A 94 -39.36 -12.87 50.59
N VAL A 95 -39.31 -13.95 51.39
CA VAL A 95 -38.74 -15.25 50.95
C VAL A 95 -39.52 -15.78 49.75
N ALA A 96 -40.86 -15.78 49.80
CA ALA A 96 -41.69 -16.25 48.70
C ALA A 96 -41.51 -15.42 47.42
N ASN A 97 -41.37 -14.10 47.54
CA ASN A 97 -41.10 -13.22 46.41
C ASN A 97 -39.73 -13.48 45.77
N ASN A 98 -38.70 -13.75 46.57
CA ASN A 98 -37.38 -14.10 46.05
C ASN A 98 -37.36 -15.50 45.40
N LEU A 99 -38.10 -16.47 45.94
CA LEU A 99 -38.27 -17.78 45.29
C LEU A 99 -39.04 -17.68 43.97
N LYS A 100 -39.96 -16.72 43.83
CA LYS A 100 -40.59 -16.43 42.54
C LYS A 100 -39.59 -15.94 41.48
N LEU A 101 -38.50 -15.29 41.89
CA LEU A 101 -37.45 -14.89 40.96
C LEU A 101 -36.74 -16.10 40.34
N ILE A 102 -36.52 -17.17 41.13
CA ILE A 102 -35.98 -18.45 40.63
C ILE A 102 -36.88 -18.97 39.51
N ASP A 103 -38.17 -19.16 39.77
CA ASP A 103 -39.14 -19.67 38.78
C ASP A 103 -39.20 -18.79 37.51
N SER A 104 -39.10 -17.46 37.67
CA SER A 104 -39.17 -16.55 36.53
C SER A 104 -37.91 -16.53 35.64
N LYS A 105 -36.73 -16.75 36.23
CA LYS A 105 -35.42 -16.56 35.58
C LYS A 105 -34.71 -17.86 35.23
N LEU A 106 -34.92 -18.93 35.99
CA LEU A 106 -34.30 -20.24 35.76
C LEU A 106 -35.16 -21.10 34.84
N LYS A 107 -35.16 -20.76 33.55
CA LYS A 107 -35.85 -21.53 32.52
C LYS A 107 -34.90 -22.53 31.88
N VAL A 108 -35.07 -23.81 32.19
CA VAL A 108 -34.26 -24.89 31.63
C VAL A 108 -34.43 -24.95 30.09
N PRO A 109 -33.35 -24.80 29.31
CA PRO A 109 -33.42 -24.79 27.85
C PRO A 109 -34.00 -26.08 27.24
N GLY A 110 -34.57 -25.96 26.05
CA GLY A 110 -34.98 -27.11 25.23
C GLY A 110 -33.82 -27.72 24.42
N ASN A 111 -32.80 -26.92 24.10
CA ASN A 111 -31.57 -27.38 23.45
C ASN A 111 -30.67 -28.08 24.48
N THR A 112 -30.23 -29.30 24.17
CA THR A 112 -29.38 -30.13 25.03
C THR A 112 -27.91 -30.12 24.60
N SER A 113 -27.49 -29.17 23.77
CA SER A 113 -26.09 -29.03 23.40
C SER A 113 -25.23 -28.68 24.63
N PRO A 114 -24.04 -29.28 24.80
CA PRO A 114 -23.16 -29.03 25.94
C PRO A 114 -22.77 -27.55 26.13
N ALA A 115 -22.59 -26.80 25.04
CA ALA A 115 -22.31 -25.37 25.07
C ALA A 115 -23.46 -24.56 25.73
N THR A 116 -24.69 -24.72 25.22
CA THR A 116 -25.88 -24.10 25.83
C THR A 116 -26.10 -24.53 27.28
N ALA A 117 -25.73 -25.76 27.64
CA ALA A 117 -25.80 -26.22 29.02
C ALA A 117 -24.81 -25.51 29.95
N SER A 118 -23.59 -25.24 29.47
CA SER A 118 -22.59 -24.45 30.20
C SER A 118 -23.01 -22.99 30.40
N GLU A 119 -23.60 -22.38 29.37
CA GLU A 119 -24.17 -21.03 29.45
C GLU A 119 -25.31 -20.99 30.49
N PHE A 120 -26.25 -21.93 30.38
CA PHE A 120 -27.37 -22.04 31.31
C PHE A 120 -26.89 -22.23 32.76
N TYR A 121 -25.91 -23.10 33.02
CA TYR A 121 -25.34 -23.29 34.34
C TYR A 121 -24.80 -21.98 34.94
N THR A 122 -24.06 -21.21 34.13
CA THR A 122 -23.45 -19.94 34.56
C THR A 122 -24.53 -18.93 34.97
N ASP A 123 -25.54 -18.74 34.12
CA ASP A 123 -26.68 -17.87 34.40
C ASP A 123 -27.49 -18.35 35.61
N ALA A 124 -27.63 -19.67 35.73
CA ALA A 124 -28.38 -20.30 36.79
C ALA A 124 -27.73 -20.12 38.16
N LYS A 125 -26.43 -20.38 38.27
CA LYS A 125 -25.65 -20.14 39.49
C LYS A 125 -25.67 -18.67 39.89
N SER A 126 -25.53 -17.74 38.92
CA SER A 126 -25.64 -16.31 39.23
C SER A 126 -27.01 -15.94 39.79
N THR A 127 -28.08 -16.48 39.20
CA THR A 127 -29.45 -16.23 39.65
C THR A 127 -29.70 -16.79 41.04
N LEU A 128 -29.26 -18.03 41.30
CA LEU A 128 -29.40 -18.69 42.60
C LEU A 128 -28.64 -17.92 43.69
N LYS A 129 -27.40 -17.50 43.42
CA LYS A 129 -26.60 -16.69 44.34
C LYS A 129 -27.32 -15.38 44.72
N ASN A 130 -27.84 -14.65 43.74
CA ASN A 130 -28.58 -13.41 43.99
C ASN A 130 -29.81 -13.65 44.88
N VAL A 131 -30.52 -14.76 44.68
CA VAL A 131 -31.68 -15.12 45.51
C VAL A 131 -31.26 -15.48 46.92
N LEU A 132 -30.20 -16.26 47.10
CA LEU A 132 -29.64 -16.60 48.42
C LEU A 132 -29.24 -15.34 49.19
N ASP A 133 -28.52 -14.41 48.55
CA ASP A 133 -28.06 -13.16 49.16
C ASP A 133 -29.25 -12.27 49.61
N ASN A 134 -30.25 -12.11 48.75
CA ASN A 134 -31.44 -11.30 49.05
C ASN A 134 -32.33 -11.92 50.14
N THR A 135 -32.32 -13.24 50.26
CA THR A 135 -33.23 -14.00 51.14
C THR A 135 -32.61 -14.33 52.50
N ARG A 136 -31.28 -14.25 52.63
CA ARG A 136 -30.51 -14.63 53.83
C ARG A 136 -31.04 -14.04 55.13
N LYS A 137 -31.33 -12.73 55.16
CA LYS A 137 -31.83 -12.06 56.37
C LYS A 137 -33.25 -12.52 56.70
N SER A 138 -34.11 -12.66 55.69
CA SER A 138 -35.49 -13.12 55.89
C SER A 138 -35.57 -14.58 56.31
N LEU A 139 -34.63 -15.43 55.85
CA LEU A 139 -34.47 -16.81 56.31
C LEU A 139 -34.24 -16.90 57.83
N LEU A 140 -33.48 -15.98 58.43
CA LEU A 140 -33.27 -15.97 59.88
C LEU A 140 -34.56 -15.70 60.67
N TYR A 141 -35.45 -14.84 60.15
CA TYR A 141 -36.73 -14.56 60.78
C TYR A 141 -37.71 -15.72 60.61
N ILE A 142 -37.78 -16.32 59.42
CA ILE A 142 -38.63 -17.50 59.23
C ILE A 142 -38.08 -18.74 59.95
N LYS A 143 -36.77 -18.85 60.20
CA LYS A 143 -36.20 -19.91 61.07
C LYS A 143 -36.80 -19.89 62.47
N ALA A 144 -37.07 -18.70 63.01
CA ALA A 144 -37.59 -18.53 64.36
C ALA A 144 -39.10 -18.78 64.45
N LEU A 145 -39.87 -18.48 63.40
CA LEU A 145 -41.34 -18.51 63.41
C LEU A 145 -41.95 -19.66 62.60
N TYR A 146 -41.23 -20.18 61.61
CA TYR A 146 -41.60 -21.24 60.67
C TYR A 146 -40.44 -22.23 60.50
N PRO A 147 -39.96 -22.88 61.58
CA PRO A 147 -38.71 -23.64 61.58
C PRO A 147 -38.72 -24.83 60.62
N ARG A 148 -39.88 -25.49 60.45
CA ARG A 148 -40.03 -26.65 59.54
C ARG A 148 -39.94 -26.21 58.08
N GLU A 149 -40.62 -25.13 57.73
CA GLU A 149 -40.66 -24.56 56.38
C GLU A 149 -39.30 -23.97 56.03
N HIS A 150 -38.64 -23.27 56.95
CA HIS A 150 -37.26 -22.81 56.79
C HIS A 150 -36.31 -23.96 56.46
N GLN A 151 -36.38 -25.08 57.19
CA GLN A 151 -35.52 -26.24 56.92
C GLN A 151 -35.79 -26.82 55.53
N LYS A 152 -37.06 -27.00 55.16
CA LYS A 152 -37.44 -27.49 53.83
C LYS A 152 -36.95 -26.58 52.71
N ILE A 153 -37.12 -25.25 52.84
CA ILE A 153 -36.70 -24.27 51.83
C ILE A 153 -35.19 -24.27 51.66
N ASN A 154 -34.42 -24.28 52.77
CA ASN A 154 -32.97 -24.37 52.68
C ASN A 154 -32.53 -25.68 52.01
N GLN A 155 -33.18 -26.80 52.32
CA GLN A 155 -32.88 -28.07 51.66
C GLN A 155 -33.20 -28.01 50.17
N GLY A 156 -34.37 -27.50 49.76
CA GLY A 156 -34.72 -27.40 48.35
C GLY A 156 -33.82 -26.45 47.56
N LEU A 157 -33.29 -25.39 48.19
CA LEU A 157 -32.30 -24.51 47.57
C LEU A 157 -30.95 -25.20 47.42
N ALA A 158 -30.54 -26.00 48.40
CA ALA A 158 -29.34 -26.84 48.31
C ALA A 158 -29.50 -27.93 47.22
N ASP A 159 -30.64 -28.62 47.16
CA ASP A 159 -30.90 -29.65 46.15
C ASP A 159 -30.87 -29.06 44.71
N LEU A 160 -31.36 -27.83 44.52
CA LEU A 160 -31.24 -27.12 43.25
C LEU A 160 -29.78 -26.75 42.95
N GLU A 161 -29.04 -26.30 43.96
CA GLU A 161 -27.61 -25.98 43.82
C GLU A 161 -26.80 -27.21 43.40
N ASP A 162 -27.01 -28.33 44.09
CA ASP A 162 -26.38 -29.62 43.83
C ASP A 162 -26.74 -30.12 42.41
N SER A 163 -28.00 -29.98 42.00
CA SER A 163 -28.42 -30.34 40.63
C SER A 163 -27.72 -29.52 39.55
N LEU A 164 -27.43 -28.25 39.82
CA LEU A 164 -26.67 -27.38 38.92
C LEU A 164 -25.18 -27.76 38.89
N ASP A 165 -24.59 -28.07 40.05
CA ASP A 165 -23.19 -28.52 40.14
C ASP A 165 -22.97 -29.88 39.49
N GLU A 166 -23.94 -30.79 39.61
CA GLU A 166 -23.93 -32.06 38.89
C GLU A 166 -24.02 -31.86 37.37
N LEU A 167 -24.85 -30.92 36.89
CA LEU A 167 -24.90 -30.57 35.46
C LEU A 167 -23.52 -30.13 34.98
N TYR A 168 -22.89 -29.19 35.67
CA TYR A 168 -21.57 -28.67 35.30
C TYR A 168 -20.50 -29.78 35.31
N SER A 169 -20.41 -30.53 36.40
CA SER A 169 -19.43 -31.61 36.57
C SER A 169 -19.59 -32.70 35.50
N SER A 170 -20.83 -32.97 35.06
CA SER A 170 -21.12 -34.00 34.05
C SER A 170 -20.78 -33.58 32.62
N ILE A 171 -20.56 -32.28 32.36
CA ILE A 171 -20.31 -31.75 31.01
C ILE A 171 -18.96 -31.03 30.87
N MET A 172 -18.29 -30.68 31.96
CA MET A 172 -17.07 -29.88 31.97
C MET A 172 -15.96 -30.50 31.12
N GLU A 173 -15.55 -31.73 31.44
CA GLU A 173 -14.48 -32.45 30.73
C GLU A 173 -14.81 -32.62 29.24
N GLY A 174 -16.05 -32.97 28.92
CA GLY A 174 -16.51 -33.12 27.55
C GLY A 174 -16.53 -31.79 26.76
N ASN A 175 -16.89 -30.69 27.42
CA ASN A 175 -16.83 -29.35 26.84
C ASN A 175 -15.39 -28.88 26.60
N GLU A 176 -14.48 -29.13 27.54
CA GLU A 176 -13.06 -28.85 27.38
C GLU A 176 -12.50 -29.59 26.17
N ARG A 177 -12.82 -30.89 26.05
CA ARG A 177 -12.42 -31.72 24.91
C ARG A 177 -12.96 -31.20 23.56
N VAL A 178 -14.22 -30.76 23.52
CA VAL A 178 -14.81 -30.15 22.32
C VAL A 178 -14.11 -28.83 21.98
N SER A 179 -13.78 -28.00 22.97
CA SER A 179 -13.07 -26.74 22.80
C SER A 179 -11.67 -26.94 22.22
N GLU A 180 -10.92 -27.94 22.71
CA GLU A 180 -9.61 -28.32 22.18
C GLU A 180 -9.69 -28.75 20.71
N LEU A 181 -10.68 -29.57 20.34
CA LEU A 181 -10.90 -29.95 18.95
C LEU A 181 -11.29 -28.75 18.06
N GLN A 182 -12.06 -27.79 18.59
CA GLN A 182 -12.39 -26.56 17.87
C GLN A 182 -11.16 -25.69 17.64
N LYS A 183 -10.22 -25.63 18.60
CA LYS A 183 -8.93 -24.96 18.45
C LYS A 183 -8.11 -25.59 17.32
N ILE A 184 -7.97 -26.91 17.33
CA ILE A 184 -7.33 -27.70 16.26
C ILE A 184 -8.01 -27.40 14.90
N ALA A 185 -9.34 -27.33 14.85
CA ALA A 185 -10.07 -26.95 13.63
C ALA A 185 -9.75 -25.52 13.14
N GLY A 186 -9.62 -24.56 14.06
CA GLY A 186 -9.21 -23.19 13.75
C GLY A 186 -7.80 -23.10 13.17
N GLU A 187 -6.87 -23.89 13.70
CA GLU A 187 -5.48 -23.96 13.22
C GLU A 187 -5.39 -24.55 11.82
N MET A 188 -6.16 -25.62 11.53
CA MET A 188 -6.24 -26.18 10.17
C MET A 188 -6.77 -25.17 9.15
N ASN A 189 -7.84 -24.44 9.50
CA ASN A 189 -8.39 -23.38 8.63
C ASN A 189 -7.35 -22.27 8.38
N THR A 190 -6.55 -21.95 9.39
CA THR A 190 -5.47 -20.96 9.27
C THR A 190 -4.38 -21.46 8.31
N ILE A 191 -3.97 -22.72 8.42
CA ILE A 191 -3.03 -23.35 7.49
C ILE A 191 -3.55 -23.33 6.05
N GLU A 192 -4.81 -23.71 5.81
CA GLU A 192 -5.42 -23.66 4.48
C GLU A 192 -5.44 -22.24 3.90
N ARG A 193 -5.77 -21.23 4.72
CA ARG A 193 -5.75 -19.83 4.32
C ARG A 193 -4.34 -19.39 3.93
N VAL A 194 -3.34 -19.64 4.78
CA VAL A 194 -1.94 -19.26 4.53
C VAL A 194 -1.39 -19.94 3.29
N ASN A 195 -1.70 -21.22 3.06
CA ASN A 195 -1.31 -21.93 1.84
C ASN A 195 -1.89 -21.27 0.57
N ARG A 196 -3.16 -20.86 0.59
CA ARG A 196 -3.77 -20.12 -0.53
C ARG A 196 -3.08 -18.77 -0.77
N GLU A 197 -2.73 -18.06 0.29
CA GLU A 197 -2.00 -16.79 0.21
C GLU A 197 -0.58 -17.00 -0.38
N ILE A 198 0.12 -18.06 0.03
CA ILE A 198 1.42 -18.47 -0.54
C ILE A 198 1.30 -18.74 -2.04
N GLU A 199 0.27 -19.50 -2.47
CA GLU A 199 0.04 -19.76 -3.90
C GLU A 199 -0.23 -18.48 -4.70
N GLN A 200 -1.04 -17.57 -4.15
CA GLN A 200 -1.36 -16.30 -4.78
C GLN A 200 -0.13 -15.39 -4.88
N SER A 201 0.64 -15.28 -3.81
CA SER A 201 1.89 -14.51 -3.76
C SER A 201 2.92 -15.08 -4.75
N THR A 202 3.05 -16.40 -4.82
CA THR A 202 3.93 -17.08 -5.80
C THR A 202 3.53 -16.76 -7.23
N LYS A 203 2.23 -16.83 -7.58
CA LYS A 203 1.72 -16.44 -8.91
C LYS A 203 2.02 -14.98 -9.22
N LYS A 204 1.80 -14.09 -8.25
CA LYS A 204 2.07 -12.66 -8.39
C LYS A 204 3.56 -12.38 -8.65
N ILE A 205 4.48 -13.09 -7.98
CA ILE A 205 5.92 -12.99 -8.25
C ILE A 205 6.22 -13.40 -9.69
N VAL A 206 5.67 -14.51 -10.18
CA VAL A 206 5.87 -14.96 -11.58
C VAL A 206 5.36 -13.92 -12.59
N ASP A 207 4.20 -13.31 -12.33
CA ASP A 207 3.64 -12.25 -13.18
C ASP A 207 4.53 -11.00 -13.18
N LEU A 208 5.06 -10.61 -12.01
CA LEU A 208 5.97 -9.48 -11.88
C LEU A 208 7.32 -9.75 -12.56
N ASP A 209 7.88 -10.94 -12.39
CA ASP A 209 9.12 -11.37 -13.06
C ASP A 209 8.94 -11.34 -14.58
N THR A 210 7.79 -11.79 -15.09
CA THR A 210 7.45 -11.71 -16.53
C THR A 210 7.39 -10.26 -17.02
N LYS A 211 6.76 -9.37 -16.24
CA LYS A 211 6.71 -7.93 -16.55
C LYS A 211 8.11 -7.30 -16.53
N TYR A 212 8.95 -7.68 -15.58
CA TYR A 212 10.32 -7.21 -15.47
C TYR A 212 11.16 -7.62 -16.68
N GLU A 213 11.12 -8.89 -17.07
CA GLU A 213 11.85 -9.38 -18.25
C GLU A 213 11.32 -8.75 -19.55
N SER A 214 10.01 -8.51 -19.66
CA SER A 214 9.45 -7.77 -20.80
C SER A 214 9.95 -6.33 -20.86
N ALA A 215 9.98 -5.61 -19.74
CA ALA A 215 10.50 -4.24 -19.67
C ALA A 215 12.00 -4.18 -20.01
N LYS A 216 12.78 -5.13 -19.51
CA LYS A 216 14.21 -5.27 -19.80
C LYS A 216 14.48 -5.58 -21.27
N SER A 217 13.68 -6.47 -21.88
CA SER A 217 13.78 -6.77 -23.31
C SER A 217 13.46 -5.55 -24.17
N LYS A 218 12.41 -4.78 -23.83
CA LYS A 218 12.09 -3.51 -24.52
C LYS A 218 13.21 -2.50 -24.40
N LEU A 219 13.81 -2.37 -23.21
CA LEU A 219 14.93 -1.47 -22.95
C LEU A 219 16.13 -1.80 -23.84
N SER A 220 16.52 -3.08 -23.90
CA SER A 220 17.57 -3.54 -24.82
C SER A 220 17.23 -3.25 -26.30
N GLY A 221 15.95 -3.36 -26.68
CA GLY A 221 15.46 -2.98 -27.99
C GLY A 221 15.62 -1.49 -28.28
N TYR A 222 15.30 -0.62 -27.32
CA TYR A 222 15.49 0.82 -27.46
C TYR A 222 16.97 1.23 -27.45
N ASP A 223 17.81 0.62 -26.63
CA ASP A 223 19.27 0.83 -26.65
C ASP A 223 19.86 0.50 -28.02
N SER A 224 19.38 -0.61 -28.62
CA SER A 224 19.78 -1.02 -29.97
C SER A 224 19.31 -0.02 -31.03
N LYS A 225 18.08 0.50 -30.89
CA LYS A 225 17.54 1.54 -31.77
C LYS A 225 18.33 2.84 -31.65
N LEU A 226 18.68 3.27 -30.43
CA LEU A 226 19.48 4.46 -30.19
C LEU A 226 20.87 4.32 -30.84
N THR A 227 21.53 3.19 -30.60
CA THR A 227 22.82 2.88 -31.22
C THR A 227 22.71 2.85 -32.75
N GLY A 228 21.63 2.29 -33.30
CA GLY A 228 21.38 2.29 -34.74
C GLY A 228 21.18 3.70 -35.31
N LEU A 229 20.44 4.54 -34.60
CA LEU A 229 20.19 5.94 -34.95
C LEU A 229 21.50 6.74 -34.97
N GLU A 230 22.32 6.61 -33.92
CA GLU A 230 23.59 7.32 -33.81
C GLU A 230 24.63 6.89 -34.84
N ASN A 231 24.51 5.68 -35.38
CA ASN A 231 25.34 5.16 -36.47
C ASN A 231 24.70 5.36 -37.86
N SER A 232 23.53 6.00 -37.94
CA SER A 232 22.83 6.20 -39.21
C SER A 232 23.52 7.26 -40.06
N SER A 233 23.36 7.14 -41.39
CA SER A 233 23.85 8.15 -42.33
C SER A 233 23.17 9.51 -42.14
N GLU A 234 21.92 9.53 -41.66
CA GLU A 234 21.18 10.77 -41.38
C GLU A 234 21.74 11.50 -40.18
N PHE A 235 22.09 10.79 -39.10
CA PHE A 235 22.73 11.39 -37.93
C PHE A 235 24.14 11.91 -38.24
N GLU A 236 24.90 11.15 -39.04
CA GLU A 236 26.19 11.61 -39.54
C GLU A 236 26.05 12.83 -40.46
N ARG A 237 25.04 12.85 -41.35
CA ARG A 237 24.74 14.02 -42.19
C ARG A 237 24.35 15.24 -41.36
N ALA A 238 23.54 15.07 -40.30
CA ALA A 238 23.19 16.16 -39.40
C ALA A 238 24.44 16.79 -38.75
N LYS A 239 25.37 15.96 -38.24
CA LYS A 239 26.65 16.44 -37.69
C LYS A 239 27.52 17.14 -38.73
N GLN A 240 27.54 16.63 -39.95
CA GLN A 240 28.28 17.24 -41.06
C GLN A 240 27.70 18.61 -41.41
N LEU A 241 26.37 18.71 -41.55
CA LEU A 241 25.66 19.97 -41.80
C LEU A 241 25.95 21.01 -40.72
N GLU A 242 25.92 20.63 -39.43
CA GLU A 242 26.30 21.53 -38.33
C GLU A 242 27.74 22.03 -38.44
N THR A 243 28.65 21.15 -38.83
CA THR A 243 30.07 21.50 -39.04
C THR A 243 30.23 22.44 -40.25
N GLU A 244 29.54 22.16 -41.36
CA GLU A 244 29.52 22.99 -42.55
C GLU A 244 28.94 24.39 -42.28
N ILE A 245 27.85 24.48 -41.51
CA ILE A 245 27.25 25.74 -41.05
C ILE A 245 28.26 26.53 -40.22
N ARG A 246 28.94 25.90 -39.25
CA ARG A 246 29.97 26.57 -38.44
C ARG A 246 31.15 27.09 -39.28
N ILE A 247 31.57 26.34 -40.30
CA ILE A 247 32.62 26.76 -41.22
C ILE A 247 32.16 27.97 -42.05
N LEU A 248 30.91 27.98 -42.52
CA LEU A 248 30.34 29.12 -43.26
C LEU A 248 30.19 30.34 -42.36
N ASP A 249 29.76 30.18 -41.11
CA ASP A 249 29.70 31.27 -40.13
C ASP A 249 31.07 31.94 -39.94
N ALA A 250 32.14 31.14 -39.83
CA ALA A 250 33.50 31.65 -39.75
C ALA A 250 33.91 32.41 -41.03
N LYS A 251 33.62 31.86 -42.22
CA LYS A 251 33.91 32.53 -43.50
C LYS A 251 33.13 33.84 -43.69
N ILE A 252 31.88 33.89 -43.25
CA ILE A 252 31.06 35.11 -43.27
C ILE A 252 31.67 36.16 -42.33
N ALA A 253 32.14 35.75 -41.15
CA ALA A 253 32.82 36.64 -40.22
C ALA A 253 34.15 37.16 -40.77
N ASP A 254 34.92 36.32 -41.47
CA ASP A 254 36.17 36.69 -42.13
C ASP A 254 35.94 37.73 -43.23
N VAL A 255 34.97 37.49 -44.13
CA VAL A 255 34.55 38.48 -45.14
C VAL A 255 34.10 39.78 -44.47
N GLY A 256 33.42 39.68 -43.32
CA GLY A 256 33.04 40.83 -42.50
C GLY A 256 34.24 41.63 -41.98
N SER A 257 35.31 40.94 -41.56
CA SER A 257 36.58 41.56 -41.16
C SER A 257 37.31 42.21 -42.34
N GLU A 258 37.32 41.55 -43.50
CA GLU A 258 37.95 42.08 -44.71
C GLU A 258 37.23 43.34 -45.23
N ALA A 259 35.90 43.34 -45.22
CA ALA A 259 35.10 44.52 -45.54
C ALA A 259 35.38 45.69 -44.57
N ARG A 260 35.44 45.41 -43.26
CA ARG A 260 35.88 46.39 -42.23
C ARG A 260 37.25 47.00 -42.56
N ARG A 261 38.19 46.19 -43.04
CA ARG A 261 39.54 46.64 -43.40
C ARG A 261 39.52 47.62 -44.58
N LEU A 262 38.58 47.49 -45.51
CA LEU A 262 38.44 48.43 -46.64
C LEU A 262 38.05 49.84 -46.19
N PHE A 263 37.24 49.98 -45.14
CA PHE A 263 36.84 51.30 -44.61
C PHE A 263 37.78 51.85 -43.54
N THR A 264 38.71 51.04 -43.02
CA THR A 264 39.64 51.46 -41.95
C THR A 264 40.45 52.72 -42.32
N PRO A 265 41.02 52.87 -43.53
CA PRO A 265 41.71 54.10 -43.94
C PRO A 265 40.79 55.33 -44.03
N LEU A 266 39.48 55.12 -44.19
CA LEU A 266 38.46 56.18 -44.27
C LEU A 266 37.87 56.56 -42.90
N SER A 267 38.09 55.76 -41.86
CA SER A 267 37.50 55.93 -40.53
C SER A 267 37.56 57.37 -40.01
N LYS A 268 38.71 58.05 -40.13
CA LYS A 268 38.84 59.43 -39.66
C LYS A 268 38.03 60.44 -40.46
N ALA A 269 37.93 60.25 -41.78
CA ALA A 269 37.15 61.11 -42.66
C ALA A 269 35.65 60.89 -42.41
N ILE A 270 35.21 59.63 -42.34
CA ILE A 270 33.84 59.22 -42.02
C ILE A 270 33.41 59.77 -40.65
N SER A 271 34.21 59.60 -39.59
CA SER A 271 33.87 60.15 -38.25
C SER A 271 33.85 61.69 -38.21
N ARG A 272 34.58 62.39 -39.09
CA ARG A 272 34.52 63.85 -39.19
C ARG A 272 33.27 64.29 -39.93
N MET A 273 32.91 63.59 -41.00
CA MET A 273 31.69 63.79 -41.77
C MET A 273 30.44 63.56 -40.93
N GLU A 274 30.41 62.47 -40.16
CA GLU A 274 29.36 62.16 -39.17
C GLU A 274 29.19 63.29 -38.15
N LYS A 275 30.28 63.73 -37.52
CA LYS A 275 30.24 64.82 -36.53
C LYS A 275 29.82 66.16 -37.12
N GLN A 276 30.15 66.44 -38.38
CA GLN A 276 29.75 67.68 -39.02
C GLN A 276 28.26 67.68 -39.39
N ASP A 277 27.71 66.52 -39.74
CA ASP A 277 26.29 66.31 -39.95
C ASP A 277 25.50 66.45 -38.64
N GLU A 278 25.94 65.80 -37.56
CA GLU A 278 25.33 65.89 -36.22
C GLU A 278 25.29 67.31 -35.66
N ASN A 279 26.32 68.12 -35.96
CA ASN A 279 26.42 69.51 -35.50
C ASN A 279 25.83 70.52 -36.51
N GLU A 280 25.08 70.06 -37.51
CA GLU A 280 24.44 70.85 -38.57
C GLU A 280 25.40 71.75 -39.37
N ARG A 281 26.72 71.50 -39.28
CA ARG A 281 27.74 72.26 -40.00
C ARG A 281 27.76 71.90 -41.48
N CYS A 282 27.41 70.67 -41.82
CA CYS A 282 27.19 70.25 -43.19
C CYS A 282 26.24 69.04 -43.24
N VAL A 283 25.00 69.30 -43.64
CA VAL A 283 23.88 68.35 -43.63
C VAL A 283 24.04 67.33 -44.76
N LEU A 284 24.15 66.05 -44.40
CA LEU A 284 24.16 64.92 -45.33
C LEU A 284 22.76 64.64 -45.86
N SER A 285 22.69 64.14 -47.10
CA SER A 285 21.44 63.59 -47.63
C SER A 285 20.96 62.39 -46.78
N PRO A 286 19.65 62.11 -46.73
CA PRO A 286 19.13 60.93 -46.06
C PRO A 286 19.78 59.62 -46.53
N GLU A 287 20.07 59.52 -47.83
CA GLU A 287 20.73 58.36 -48.44
C GLU A 287 22.17 58.22 -47.92
N ASN A 288 22.95 59.31 -47.89
CA ASN A 288 24.34 59.27 -47.41
C ASN A 288 24.43 59.09 -45.90
N ARG A 289 23.45 59.55 -45.12
CA ARG A 289 23.31 59.20 -43.69
C ARG A 289 23.09 57.70 -43.50
N LYS A 290 22.21 57.09 -44.30
CA LYS A 290 21.94 55.64 -44.24
C LYS A 290 23.19 54.85 -44.59
N THR A 291 23.92 55.24 -45.65
CA THR A 291 25.17 54.60 -46.06
C THR A 291 26.24 54.76 -44.97
N LEU A 292 26.42 55.96 -44.41
CA LEU A 292 27.36 56.21 -43.31
C LEU A 292 27.05 55.35 -42.09
N LYS A 293 25.79 55.27 -41.68
CA LYS A 293 25.34 54.41 -40.59
C LYS A 293 25.63 52.94 -40.86
N THR A 294 25.34 52.47 -42.07
CA THR A 294 25.58 51.08 -42.49
C THR A 294 27.09 50.77 -42.50
N ILE A 295 27.94 51.69 -42.94
CA ILE A 295 29.40 51.55 -42.88
C ILE A 295 29.87 51.46 -41.42
N ASN A 296 29.29 52.22 -40.48
CA ASN A 296 29.71 52.16 -39.08
C ASN A 296 29.23 50.87 -38.37
N GLU A 297 28.03 50.37 -38.70
CA GLU A 297 27.41 49.22 -38.03
C GLU A 297 27.78 47.87 -38.66
N ASP A 298 27.67 47.74 -39.99
CA ASP A 298 28.02 46.53 -40.75
C ASP A 298 28.67 46.88 -42.10
N PRO A 299 30.00 47.17 -42.12
CA PRO A 299 30.79 47.38 -43.32
C PRO A 299 30.61 46.34 -44.42
N ALA A 300 30.29 45.11 -44.07
CA ALA A 300 30.14 44.02 -45.02
C ALA A 300 28.81 44.09 -45.77
N SER A 301 27.76 44.61 -45.11
CA SER A 301 26.50 44.97 -45.75
C SER A 301 26.63 46.28 -46.53
N ALA A 302 27.44 47.24 -46.04
CA ALA A 302 27.62 48.52 -46.71
C ALA A 302 28.14 48.41 -48.14
N ILE A 303 29.07 47.48 -48.40
CA ILE A 303 29.61 47.22 -49.75
C ILE A 303 28.60 46.57 -50.71
N GLU A 304 27.46 46.08 -50.22
CA GLU A 304 26.39 45.51 -51.05
C GLU A 304 25.51 46.60 -51.70
N TYR A 305 25.61 47.85 -51.23
CA TYR A 305 24.87 49.00 -51.75
C TYR A 305 25.72 49.84 -52.70
N ASP A 306 25.07 50.69 -53.51
CA ASP A 306 25.77 51.67 -54.32
C ASP A 306 26.43 52.75 -53.43
N LEU A 307 27.76 52.68 -53.34
CA LEU A 307 28.57 53.63 -52.57
C LEU A 307 28.90 54.90 -53.37
N GLY A 308 28.66 54.95 -54.68
CA GLY A 308 29.08 56.04 -55.57
C GLY A 308 28.67 57.43 -55.09
N PRO A 309 27.38 57.66 -54.72
CA PRO A 309 26.93 58.95 -54.20
C PRO A 309 27.63 59.36 -52.88
N PHE A 310 27.89 58.41 -52.00
CA PHE A 310 28.56 58.64 -50.73
C PHE A 310 30.06 58.93 -50.92
N LEU A 311 30.72 58.14 -51.77
CA LEU A 311 32.15 58.29 -52.08
C LEU A 311 32.44 59.58 -52.83
N SER A 312 31.55 60.01 -53.74
CA SER A 312 31.65 61.29 -54.43
C SER A 312 31.54 62.47 -53.46
N GLU A 313 30.58 62.41 -52.53
CA GLU A 313 30.44 63.46 -51.51
C GLU A 313 31.64 63.48 -50.55
N LEU A 314 32.11 62.31 -50.11
CA LEU A 314 33.30 62.19 -49.26
C LEU A 314 34.55 62.73 -49.95
N THR A 315 34.74 62.45 -51.24
CA THR A 315 35.84 62.98 -52.06
C THR A 315 35.81 64.49 -52.12
N GLY A 316 34.66 65.08 -52.46
CA GLY A 316 34.50 66.53 -52.54
C GLY A 316 34.87 67.24 -51.23
N ARG A 317 34.47 66.67 -50.08
CA ARG A 317 34.78 67.23 -48.75
C ARG A 317 36.24 67.05 -48.32
N ILE A 318 36.92 66.01 -48.80
CA ILE A 318 38.36 65.82 -48.56
C ILE A 318 39.16 66.83 -49.38
N GLU A 319 38.83 66.99 -50.66
CA GLU A 319 39.52 67.90 -51.59
C GLU A 319 39.29 69.38 -51.25
N SER A 320 38.10 69.76 -50.78
CA SER A 320 37.81 71.14 -50.37
C SER A 320 38.44 71.52 -49.02
N GLY A 321 39.02 70.55 -48.30
CA GLY A 321 39.61 70.75 -46.96
C GLY A 321 38.58 70.90 -45.83
N GLU A 322 37.29 70.76 -46.11
CA GLU A 322 36.20 70.93 -45.14
C GLU A 322 36.30 69.98 -43.94
N LEU A 323 36.89 68.79 -44.12
CA LEU A 323 37.04 67.81 -43.04
C LEU A 323 38.22 68.11 -42.09
N GLY A 324 39.07 69.10 -42.40
CA GLY A 324 40.22 69.49 -41.56
C GLY A 324 41.19 68.34 -41.31
N LEU A 325 41.40 67.49 -42.32
CA LEU A 325 42.32 66.35 -42.28
C LEU A 325 43.75 66.83 -42.61
N LYS A 326 44.77 66.11 -42.14
CA LYS A 326 46.17 66.35 -42.53
C LYS A 326 46.40 65.82 -43.94
N ASP A 327 47.28 66.46 -44.72
CA ASP A 327 47.59 66.09 -46.12
C ASP A 327 47.84 64.58 -46.31
N GLN A 328 48.67 63.98 -45.45
CA GLN A 328 48.95 62.53 -45.49
C GLN A 328 47.71 61.64 -45.29
N MET A 329 46.71 62.12 -44.55
CA MET A 329 45.44 61.41 -44.33
C MET A 329 44.45 61.66 -45.47
N CYS A 330 44.46 62.86 -46.07
CA CYS A 330 43.70 63.15 -47.29
C CYS A 330 44.17 62.23 -48.43
N ASP A 331 45.48 62.14 -48.66
CA ASP A 331 46.06 61.29 -49.70
C ASP A 331 45.72 59.80 -49.51
N LYS A 332 45.74 59.32 -48.26
CA LYS A 332 45.37 57.94 -47.94
C LYS A 332 43.88 57.68 -48.14
N ALA A 333 43.03 58.63 -47.75
CA ALA A 333 41.59 58.51 -47.91
C ALA A 333 41.19 58.55 -49.40
N LEU A 334 41.71 59.50 -50.18
CA LEU A 334 41.44 59.62 -51.62
C LEU A 334 41.91 58.37 -52.38
N LYS A 335 43.09 57.82 -52.06
CA LYS A 335 43.55 56.54 -52.63
C LYS A 335 42.63 55.37 -52.27
N GLN A 336 42.12 55.33 -51.04
CA GLN A 336 41.21 54.27 -50.61
C GLN A 336 39.82 54.42 -51.22
N ILE A 337 39.36 55.66 -51.49
CA ILE A 337 38.10 55.92 -52.21
C ILE A 337 38.23 55.46 -53.66
N GLN A 338 39.31 55.81 -54.35
CA GLN A 338 39.59 55.29 -55.70
C GLN A 338 39.63 53.76 -55.72
N VAL A 339 40.24 53.14 -54.69
CA VAL A 339 40.16 51.68 -54.52
C VAL A 339 38.68 51.27 -54.41
N LEU A 340 37.87 51.80 -53.49
CA LEU A 340 36.46 51.39 -53.38
C LEU A 340 35.62 51.61 -54.64
N GLU A 341 35.93 52.63 -55.45
CA GLU A 341 35.24 52.95 -56.71
C GLU A 341 35.62 51.99 -57.86
N ASP A 342 36.89 51.59 -57.94
CA ASP A 342 37.43 50.72 -59.01
C ASP A 342 37.54 49.23 -58.60
N SER A 343 37.28 48.92 -57.34
CA SER A 343 37.73 47.66 -56.72
C SER A 343 36.86 46.47 -57.06
N LYS A 344 37.41 45.63 -57.93
CA LYS A 344 37.06 44.20 -58.05
C LYS A 344 37.05 43.47 -56.70
N THR A 345 37.83 43.93 -55.71
CA THR A 345 37.88 43.33 -54.36
C THR A 345 36.57 43.54 -53.60
N ALA A 346 35.92 44.70 -53.72
CA ALA A 346 34.64 44.95 -53.07
C ALA A 346 33.55 44.06 -53.67
N SER A 347 33.48 43.99 -55.01
CA SER A 347 32.56 43.09 -55.71
C SER A 347 32.80 41.62 -55.37
N LEU A 348 34.06 41.18 -55.27
CA LEU A 348 34.41 39.81 -54.89
C LEU A 348 33.94 39.48 -53.46
N LEU A 349 34.10 40.38 -52.50
CA LEU A 349 33.64 40.18 -51.12
C LEU A 349 32.11 40.09 -51.05
N VAL A 350 31.39 40.91 -51.82
CA VAL A 350 29.92 40.86 -51.94
C VAL A 350 29.47 39.50 -52.49
N GLU A 351 30.08 39.04 -53.59
CA GLU A 351 29.77 37.75 -54.20
C GLU A 351 30.07 36.58 -53.24
N GLN A 352 31.21 36.61 -52.55
CA GLN A 352 31.59 35.59 -51.56
C GLN A 352 30.61 35.55 -50.39
N ARG A 353 30.28 36.71 -49.81
CA ARG A 353 29.33 36.81 -48.69
C ARG A 353 27.95 36.30 -49.08
N LYS A 354 27.43 36.73 -50.24
CA LYS A 354 26.13 36.29 -50.75
C LYS A 354 26.09 34.78 -50.96
N LYS A 355 27.16 34.20 -51.52
CA LYS A 355 27.30 32.76 -51.68
C LYS A 355 27.29 32.05 -50.33
N TYR A 356 28.14 32.46 -49.38
CA TYR A 356 28.20 31.81 -48.07
C TYR A 356 26.89 31.89 -47.29
N LEU A 357 26.19 33.03 -47.35
CA LEU A 357 24.86 33.18 -46.74
C LEU A 357 23.82 32.26 -47.38
N SER A 358 23.82 32.15 -48.72
CA SER A 358 22.93 31.25 -49.44
C SER A 358 23.20 29.78 -49.13
N ASP A 359 24.47 29.37 -49.14
CA ASP A 359 24.89 27.99 -48.83
C ASP A 359 24.52 27.65 -47.37
N ARG A 360 24.72 28.60 -46.45
CA ARG A 360 24.38 28.44 -45.03
C ARG A 360 22.88 28.25 -44.82
N GLU A 361 22.06 29.07 -45.47
CA GLU A 361 20.61 28.96 -45.40
C GLU A 361 20.12 27.61 -45.96
N ALA A 362 20.69 27.15 -47.07
CA ALA A 362 20.38 25.83 -47.63
C ALA A 362 20.72 24.70 -46.64
N PHE A 363 21.88 24.74 -45.99
CA PHE A 363 22.26 23.74 -44.98
C PHE A 363 21.38 23.79 -43.74
N ILE A 364 20.95 24.98 -43.29
CA ILE A 364 20.00 25.12 -42.18
C ILE A 364 18.65 24.51 -42.54
N GLN A 365 18.15 24.74 -43.75
CA GLN A 365 16.89 24.15 -44.22
C GLN A 365 16.98 22.63 -44.32
N GLU A 366 18.10 22.10 -44.84
CA GLU A 366 18.35 20.66 -44.87
C GLU A 366 18.39 20.07 -43.45
N LEU A 367 19.13 20.71 -42.53
CA LEU A 367 19.25 20.26 -41.14
C LEU A 367 17.89 20.28 -40.42
N ASN A 368 17.10 21.33 -40.59
CA ASN A 368 15.75 21.44 -40.02
C ASN A 368 14.77 20.43 -40.62
N GLY A 369 15.05 19.92 -41.82
CA GLY A 369 14.27 18.85 -42.45
C GLY A 369 14.56 17.46 -41.85
N LEU A 370 15.65 17.29 -41.10
CA LEU A 370 15.97 16.02 -40.44
C LEU A 370 15.23 15.90 -39.11
N SER A 371 14.50 14.80 -38.91
CA SER A 371 13.81 14.47 -37.64
C SER A 371 14.72 13.80 -36.61
N ILE A 372 16.00 13.61 -36.93
CA ILE A 372 16.91 12.70 -36.20
C ILE A 372 17.06 13.03 -34.71
N TYR A 373 17.06 14.31 -34.34
CA TYR A 373 17.17 14.73 -32.94
C TYR A 373 15.87 14.54 -32.16
N GLN A 374 14.71 14.69 -32.81
CA GLN A 374 13.42 14.40 -32.20
C GLN A 374 13.26 12.89 -31.97
N GLU A 375 13.64 12.07 -32.95
CA GLU A 375 13.66 10.61 -32.81
C GLU A 375 14.60 10.17 -31.69
N LYS A 376 15.79 10.78 -31.59
CA LYS A 376 16.73 10.52 -30.49
C LYS A 376 16.09 10.82 -29.13
N GLU A 377 15.51 12.01 -28.97
CA GLU A 377 14.88 12.43 -27.72
C GLU A 377 13.72 11.49 -27.32
N ASP A 378 12.90 11.09 -28.29
CA ASP A 378 11.79 10.16 -28.04
C ASP A 378 12.30 8.77 -27.62
N ILE A 379 13.36 8.25 -28.23
CA ILE A 379 13.98 6.98 -27.82
C ILE A 379 14.58 7.10 -26.41
N GLU A 380 15.31 8.18 -26.11
CA GLU A 380 15.89 8.42 -24.77
C GLU A 380 14.80 8.50 -23.69
N ARG A 381 13.68 9.17 -23.99
CA ARG A 381 12.52 9.24 -23.10
C ARG A 381 11.92 7.85 -22.84
N GLU A 382 11.78 7.03 -23.88
CA GLU A 382 11.29 5.65 -23.74
C GLU A 382 12.25 4.76 -22.92
N ILE A 383 13.56 4.95 -23.07
CA ILE A 383 14.58 4.27 -22.25
C ILE A 383 14.41 4.65 -20.78
N GLU A 384 14.27 5.94 -20.47
CA GLU A 384 14.07 6.43 -19.10
C GLU A 384 12.77 5.88 -18.49
N ASN A 385 11.68 5.90 -19.26
CA ASN A 385 10.40 5.32 -18.86
C ASN A 385 10.54 3.84 -18.51
N HIS A 386 11.17 3.03 -19.36
CA HIS A 386 11.37 1.60 -19.11
C HIS A 386 12.34 1.31 -17.98
N HIS A 387 13.35 2.15 -17.75
CA HIS A 387 14.22 2.06 -16.58
C HIS A 387 13.43 2.29 -15.28
N SER A 388 12.59 3.32 -15.25
CA SER A 388 11.75 3.64 -14.09
C SER A 388 10.76 2.51 -13.78
N LEU A 389 10.11 1.96 -14.81
CA LEU A 389 9.21 0.82 -14.71
C LEU A 389 9.94 -0.42 -14.18
N SER A 390 11.11 -0.75 -14.74
CA SER A 390 11.90 -1.91 -14.30
C SER A 390 12.30 -1.79 -12.83
N ARG A 391 12.68 -0.59 -12.37
CA ARG A 391 13.00 -0.33 -10.97
C ARG A 391 11.78 -0.52 -10.07
N SER A 392 10.63 0.02 -10.46
CA SER A 392 9.37 -0.13 -9.71
C SER A 392 8.98 -1.60 -9.59
N VAL A 393 8.93 -2.34 -10.70
CA VAL A 393 8.56 -3.76 -10.71
C VAL A 393 9.53 -4.59 -9.88
N ASN A 394 10.84 -4.30 -9.94
CA ASN A 394 11.82 -4.98 -9.11
C ASN A 394 11.61 -4.73 -7.60
N ASN A 395 11.23 -3.52 -7.21
CA ASN A 395 10.88 -3.22 -5.83
C ASN A 395 9.63 -4.00 -5.39
N ASP A 396 8.62 -4.09 -6.26
CA ASP A 396 7.41 -4.88 -5.99
C ASP A 396 7.74 -6.37 -5.83
N ILE A 397 8.61 -6.93 -6.67
CA ILE A 397 9.11 -8.32 -6.54
C ILE A 397 9.79 -8.53 -5.18
N GLN A 398 10.66 -7.61 -4.76
CA GLN A 398 11.36 -7.72 -3.49
C GLN A 398 10.40 -7.63 -2.29
N SER A 399 9.42 -6.74 -2.35
CA SER A 399 8.39 -6.60 -1.31
C SER A 399 7.55 -7.87 -1.21
N GLU A 400 7.11 -8.40 -2.35
CA GLU A 400 6.31 -9.61 -2.42
C GLU A 400 7.08 -10.85 -1.95
N ARG A 401 8.37 -10.97 -2.27
CA ARG A 401 9.23 -12.04 -1.76
C ARG A 401 9.35 -12.01 -0.23
N LYS A 402 9.52 -10.82 0.37
CA LYS A 402 9.52 -10.68 1.84
C LYS A 402 8.19 -11.07 2.45
N HIS A 403 7.08 -10.70 1.81
CA HIS A 403 5.75 -11.12 2.26
C HIS A 403 5.60 -12.65 2.19
N LEU A 404 6.02 -13.27 1.09
CA LEU A 404 6.02 -14.73 0.92
C LEU A 404 6.86 -15.44 1.99
N ASP A 405 8.03 -14.91 2.32
CA ASP A 405 8.88 -15.48 3.38
C ASP A 405 8.18 -15.39 4.74
N GLY A 406 7.53 -14.27 5.06
CA GLY A 406 6.71 -14.13 6.27
C GLY A 406 5.54 -15.11 6.33
N LEU A 407 4.85 -15.35 5.21
CA LEU A 407 3.78 -16.35 5.14
C LEU A 407 4.31 -17.77 5.37
N LYS A 408 5.49 -18.11 4.87
CA LYS A 408 6.13 -19.42 5.13
C LYS A 408 6.50 -19.59 6.59
N GLU A 409 7.00 -18.54 7.25
CA GLU A 409 7.26 -18.56 8.68
C GLU A 409 5.96 -18.74 9.50
N GLU A 410 4.90 -18.00 9.16
CA GLU A 410 3.56 -18.16 9.77
C GLU A 410 3.03 -19.58 9.60
N LEU A 411 3.20 -20.16 8.40
CA LEU A 411 2.78 -21.52 8.10
C LEU A 411 3.49 -22.53 9.00
N GLU A 412 4.82 -22.46 9.10
CA GLU A 412 5.61 -23.38 9.92
C GLU A 412 5.30 -23.25 11.41
N MET A 413 5.12 -22.01 11.91
CA MET A 413 4.66 -21.79 13.28
C MET A 413 3.30 -22.43 13.52
N THR A 414 2.33 -22.21 12.64
CA THR A 414 0.97 -22.73 12.79
C THR A 414 0.95 -24.27 12.71
N LYS A 415 1.73 -24.87 11.81
CA LYS A 415 1.91 -26.34 11.74
C LYS A 415 2.49 -26.91 13.04
N SER A 416 3.48 -26.25 13.63
CA SER A 416 4.09 -26.66 14.90
C SER A 416 3.08 -26.62 16.05
N VAL A 417 2.28 -25.55 16.13
CA VAL A 417 1.18 -25.44 17.11
C VAL A 417 0.16 -26.56 16.90
N LEU A 418 -0.29 -26.79 15.65
CA LEU A 418 -1.23 -27.86 15.32
C LEU A 418 -0.71 -29.24 15.76
N ILE A 419 0.56 -29.54 15.51
CA ILE A 419 1.17 -30.81 15.93
C ILE A 419 1.22 -30.93 17.46
N SER A 420 1.53 -29.84 18.16
CA SER A 420 1.55 -29.82 19.62
C SER A 420 0.16 -30.11 20.19
N ASP A 421 -0.86 -29.45 19.66
CA ASP A 421 -2.24 -29.60 20.09
C ASP A 421 -2.80 -31.00 19.76
N LEU A 422 -2.48 -31.54 18.57
CA LEU A 422 -2.84 -32.91 18.23
C LEU A 422 -2.16 -33.93 19.14
N ARG A 423 -0.89 -33.72 19.51
CA ARG A 423 -0.20 -34.61 20.46
C ARG A 423 -0.79 -34.53 21.85
N HIS A 424 -1.19 -33.34 22.27
CA HIS A 424 -1.92 -33.16 23.53
C HIS A 424 -3.23 -33.96 23.53
N PHE A 425 -3.97 -33.94 22.42
CA PHE A 425 -5.28 -34.58 22.33
C PHE A 425 -5.26 -36.08 22.01
N TYR A 426 -4.43 -36.51 21.05
CA TYR A 426 -4.37 -37.88 20.53
C TYR A 426 -3.17 -38.69 21.03
N GLY A 427 -2.22 -38.04 21.74
CA GLY A 427 -1.05 -38.65 22.35
C GLY A 427 0.28 -38.28 21.66
N ASP A 428 1.38 -38.36 22.41
CA ASP A 428 2.71 -37.88 22.00
C ASP A 428 3.28 -38.50 20.72
N SER A 429 2.81 -39.70 20.35
CA SER A 429 3.21 -40.41 19.13
C SER A 429 2.45 -39.96 17.87
N THR A 430 1.62 -38.92 17.98
CA THR A 430 0.84 -38.38 16.86
C THR A 430 1.73 -37.63 15.86
N LEU A 431 1.53 -37.92 14.57
CA LEU A 431 2.21 -37.31 13.44
C LEU A 431 1.20 -36.85 12.39
N ILE A 432 1.57 -35.83 11.61
CA ILE A 432 0.81 -35.36 10.45
C ILE A 432 1.66 -35.59 9.21
N GLU A 433 1.09 -36.26 8.21
CA GLU A 433 1.62 -36.29 6.86
C GLU A 433 1.01 -35.13 6.06
N TYR A 434 1.87 -34.21 5.66
CA TYR A 434 1.56 -33.22 4.64
C TYR A 434 1.91 -33.84 3.30
N LYS A 435 1.03 -33.77 2.29
CA LYS A 435 1.47 -34.06 0.94
C LYS A 435 2.48 -33.01 0.52
N ASP A 436 3.64 -33.46 0.05
CA ASP A 436 4.59 -32.59 -0.65
C ASP A 436 3.88 -32.07 -1.91
N ASN A 437 3.74 -30.75 -2.01
CA ASN A 437 3.27 -30.07 -3.23
C ASN A 437 4.42 -29.82 -4.20
#